data_AF-A0A6L9ZMI1-F1
#
_entry.id   AF-A0A6L9ZMI1-F1
#
_cell.length_a   1.000
_cell.length_b   1.000
_cell.length_c   1.000
_cell.angle_alpha   90.00
_cell.angle_beta   90.00
_cell.angle_gamma   90.00
#
_symmetry.space_group_name_H-M   'P 1'
#
loop_
_entity.id
_entity.type
_entity.pdbx_description
1 polymer ?
#
loop_
_entity_poly.entity_id
_entity_poly.type
_entity_poly.pdbx_seq_one_letter_code
_entity_poly.pdbx_strand_id
1 'polypeptide(L)'
;MKEEINILIQAQYPLIYLITSEEERSEQAIAAIAQLKPQSQKKVFVWTVTHGIVEYGQSRNTTQHNTVSPEAAIEWVIRQRDANNNAGIYIFKDLHPFIDSPPVTRWLRDAIASFKGTNKTIILMSPVQNVPIELEKEVVVLDFPLPDMKELNRVLSQHLGKRNISTETREKLLKAALGLTKDEAEKVYRKAQVTAGRLTEQEVEIVLSEKKQLIKRNGILEYIEEDETINAVGGLEELKHWLRQRSDAFTERAREYGLPQPKGMLILGIPGCGKSLIAKTTSRLWGLPLLRLDMGRVYDGSMVGRSEANLRNALKTAESISPAILFIDELDKAFAGSTGSADSDGGTSSRIFGSFLTWMQEKTSPVFVMATANRVERLPGEFLRKGRFDEIFFVDLPNKQERQDIFRIHLAKRRREIERFDLDQLSNVSEGFSGAEIEQAIIAAMYEAFAQDREFTQLDIIAAIKSTLPLSKTMTEQVTALRDWARQRARPAAASVAEYQRLEF
;
A
#
# COMPACT_ATOMS: atom_id res chain seq x y z
N MET A 1 2.22 21.19 -2.57
CA MET A 1 1.32 20.98 -3.72
C MET A 1 0.63 22.25 -4.23
N LYS A 2 -0.39 22.85 -3.59
CA LYS A 2 -1.04 24.08 -4.13
C LYS A 2 -0.03 25.22 -4.34
N GLU A 3 0.88 25.38 -3.39
CA GLU A 3 1.99 26.33 -3.47
C GLU A 3 2.97 26.01 -4.61
N GLU A 4 3.30 24.73 -4.80
CA GLU A 4 4.20 24.25 -5.84
C GLU A 4 3.63 24.46 -7.25
N ILE A 5 2.36 24.09 -7.46
CA ILE A 5 1.63 24.39 -8.71
C ILE A 5 1.62 25.90 -8.95
N ASN A 6 1.36 26.71 -7.91
CA ASN A 6 1.41 28.15 -8.03
C ASN A 6 2.82 28.64 -8.43
N ILE A 7 3.89 28.15 -7.80
CA ILE A 7 5.27 28.50 -8.15
C ILE A 7 5.54 28.20 -9.63
N LEU A 8 5.18 27.02 -10.14
CA LEU A 8 5.39 26.68 -11.55
C LEU A 8 4.60 27.59 -12.51
N ILE A 9 3.35 27.90 -12.18
CA ILE A 9 2.50 28.81 -12.97
C ILE A 9 3.07 30.25 -12.95
N GLN A 10 3.65 30.69 -11.83
CA GLN A 10 4.27 32.02 -11.71
C GLN A 10 5.63 32.07 -12.42
N ALA A 11 6.37 30.97 -12.40
CA ALA A 11 7.63 30.81 -13.13
C ALA A 11 7.42 30.57 -14.64
N GLN A 12 6.18 30.68 -15.14
CA GLN A 12 5.82 30.58 -16.55
C GLN A 12 6.23 29.24 -17.18
N TYR A 13 6.17 28.15 -16.41
CA TYR A 13 6.30 26.82 -16.99
C TYR A 13 5.15 26.60 -17.98
N PRO A 14 5.45 26.31 -19.27
CA PRO A 14 4.44 26.27 -20.31
C PRO A 14 3.60 24.99 -20.26
N LEU A 15 4.18 23.89 -19.76
CA LEU A 15 3.55 22.57 -19.69
C LEU A 15 3.78 21.92 -18.32
N ILE A 16 2.69 21.57 -17.64
CA ILE A 16 2.68 20.82 -16.38
C ILE A 16 1.85 19.56 -16.60
N TYR A 17 2.32 18.42 -16.12
CA TYR A 17 1.58 17.16 -16.11
C TYR A 17 1.14 16.85 -14.69
N LEU A 18 -0.16 16.90 -14.41
CA LEU A 18 -0.74 16.63 -13.11
C LEU A 18 -1.36 15.24 -13.07
N ILE A 19 -0.74 14.33 -12.31
CA ILE A 19 -1.20 12.96 -12.14
C ILE A 19 -2.25 12.92 -11.02
N THR A 20 -3.51 12.66 -11.37
CA THR A 20 -4.62 12.54 -10.42
C THR A 20 -5.85 11.87 -11.03
N SER A 21 -6.61 11.15 -10.21
CA SER A 21 -7.98 10.71 -10.52
C SER A 21 -9.06 11.65 -9.96
N GLU A 22 -8.67 12.67 -9.19
CA GLU A 22 -9.61 13.61 -8.54
C GLU A 22 -9.74 14.91 -9.36
N GLU A 23 -10.40 14.82 -10.51
CA GLU A 23 -10.56 15.95 -11.43
C GLU A 23 -11.18 17.18 -10.75
N GLU A 24 -12.35 17.05 -10.14
CA GLU A 24 -13.06 18.20 -9.58
C GLU A 24 -12.25 18.88 -8.46
N ARG A 25 -11.57 18.09 -7.63
CA ARG A 25 -10.75 18.57 -6.51
C ARG A 25 -9.52 19.33 -6.99
N SER A 26 -8.85 18.79 -8.00
CA SER A 26 -7.67 19.41 -8.59
C SER A 26 -8.03 20.66 -9.41
N GLU A 27 -9.14 20.64 -10.16
CA GLU A 27 -9.69 21.84 -10.82
C GLU A 27 -10.01 22.95 -9.82
N GLN A 28 -10.71 22.64 -8.73
CA GLN A 28 -11.01 23.62 -7.68
C GLN A 28 -9.74 24.21 -7.07
N ALA A 29 -8.69 23.40 -6.89
CA ALA A 29 -7.40 23.87 -6.40
C ALA A 29 -6.71 24.81 -7.39
N ILE A 30 -6.70 24.47 -8.69
CA ILE A 30 -6.12 25.31 -9.75
C ILE A 30 -6.90 26.61 -9.91
N ALA A 31 -8.23 26.56 -9.86
CA ALA A 31 -9.09 27.74 -9.89
C ALA A 31 -8.84 28.67 -8.70
N ALA A 32 -8.68 28.11 -7.49
CA ALA A 32 -8.31 28.89 -6.32
C ALA A 32 -6.95 29.58 -6.50
N ILE A 33 -5.95 28.88 -7.07
CA ILE A 33 -4.63 29.45 -7.37
C ILE A 33 -4.73 30.62 -8.37
N ALA A 34 -5.55 30.46 -9.41
CA ALA A 34 -5.78 31.50 -10.42
C ALA A 34 -6.35 32.80 -9.84
N GLN A 35 -7.05 32.72 -8.69
CA GLN A 35 -7.69 33.84 -8.00
C GLN A 35 -6.83 34.48 -6.90
N LEU A 36 -5.70 33.87 -6.50
CA LEU A 36 -4.89 34.35 -5.36
C LEU A 36 -4.28 35.75 -5.55
N LYS A 37 -4.08 36.22 -6.79
CA LYS A 37 -3.55 37.55 -7.09
C LYS A 37 -4.60 38.40 -7.83
N PRO A 38 -5.22 39.40 -7.17
CA PRO A 38 -6.23 40.27 -7.79
C PRO A 38 -5.71 41.07 -8.99
N GLN A 39 -4.42 41.38 -9.03
CA GLN A 39 -3.79 42.19 -10.10
C GLN A 39 -3.47 41.38 -11.38
N SER A 40 -3.60 40.05 -11.33
CA SER A 40 -3.30 39.14 -12.45
C SER A 40 -4.23 37.93 -12.47
N GLN A 41 -5.54 38.16 -12.33
CA GLN A 41 -6.55 37.11 -12.45
C GLN A 41 -6.39 36.37 -13.78
N LYS A 42 -5.91 35.13 -13.69
CA LYS A 42 -5.81 34.24 -14.85
C LYS A 42 -7.17 33.58 -15.05
N LYS A 43 -7.64 33.54 -16.30
CA LYS A 43 -8.79 32.70 -16.64
C LYS A 43 -8.37 31.23 -16.62
N VAL A 44 -9.27 30.37 -16.19
CA VAL A 44 -9.08 28.92 -16.21
C VAL A 44 -10.02 28.33 -17.25
N PHE A 45 -9.47 27.57 -18.18
CA PHE A 45 -10.21 26.86 -19.20
C PHE A 45 -10.01 25.35 -19.01
N VAL A 46 -11.06 24.58 -19.25
CA VAL A 46 -11.06 23.13 -19.14
C VAL A 46 -11.43 22.55 -20.49
N TRP A 47 -10.62 21.64 -20.97
CA TRP A 47 -10.87 20.85 -22.17
C TRP A 47 -11.22 19.41 -21.80
N THR A 48 -12.26 18.90 -22.46
CA THR A 48 -12.57 17.47 -22.52
C THR A 48 -12.88 17.08 -23.95
N VAL A 49 -12.63 15.83 -24.31
CA VAL A 49 -12.98 15.28 -25.64
C VAL A 49 -14.49 15.31 -25.91
N THR A 50 -15.33 15.47 -24.89
CA THR A 50 -16.80 15.50 -25.05
C THR A 50 -17.36 16.90 -25.21
N HIS A 51 -16.75 17.92 -24.59
CA HIS A 51 -17.30 19.28 -24.56
C HIS A 51 -16.42 20.33 -25.27
N GLY A 52 -15.18 19.99 -25.64
CA GLY A 52 -14.20 20.96 -26.10
C GLY A 52 -13.73 21.87 -24.96
N ILE A 53 -13.26 23.07 -25.30
CA ILE A 53 -12.76 24.06 -24.34
C ILE A 53 -13.93 24.86 -23.75
N VAL A 54 -14.00 24.90 -22.42
CA VAL A 54 -15.00 25.68 -21.67
C VAL A 54 -14.31 26.47 -20.56
N GLU A 55 -14.75 27.70 -20.31
CA GLU A 55 -14.24 28.50 -19.18
C GLU A 55 -14.78 27.94 -17.85
N TYR A 56 -13.89 27.81 -16.86
CA TYR A 56 -14.25 27.31 -15.53
C TYR A 56 -15.32 28.19 -14.89
N GLY A 57 -16.41 27.56 -14.43
CA GLY A 57 -17.57 28.24 -13.82
C GLY A 57 -18.69 28.58 -14.79
N GLN A 58 -18.50 28.45 -16.12
CA GLN A 58 -19.60 28.50 -17.08
C GLN A 58 -20.41 27.20 -17.11
N SER A 59 -21.67 27.28 -17.55
CA SER A 59 -22.57 26.12 -17.59
C SER A 59 -22.02 25.01 -18.48
N ARG A 60 -22.02 23.77 -17.97
CA ARG A 60 -21.58 22.55 -18.66
C ARG A 60 -22.35 22.24 -19.95
N ASN A 61 -23.49 22.89 -20.18
CA ASN A 61 -24.27 22.76 -21.42
C ASN A 61 -23.66 23.53 -22.62
N THR A 62 -22.60 24.30 -22.39
CA THR A 62 -21.91 25.09 -23.42
C THR A 62 -20.85 24.22 -24.09
N THR A 63 -21.20 23.55 -25.19
CA THR A 63 -20.25 22.75 -25.96
C THR A 63 -19.60 23.61 -27.05
N GLN A 64 -18.27 23.68 -27.06
CA GLN A 64 -17.53 24.28 -28.18
C GLN A 64 -17.11 23.18 -29.15
N HIS A 65 -18.04 22.74 -30.01
CA HIS A 65 -17.82 21.63 -30.96
C HIS A 65 -16.55 21.78 -31.82
N ASN A 66 -16.16 23.01 -32.13
CA ASN A 66 -14.98 23.31 -32.95
C ASN A 66 -13.64 23.04 -32.23
N THR A 67 -13.66 22.71 -30.94
CA THR A 67 -12.47 22.42 -30.12
C THR A 67 -12.53 21.03 -29.50
N VAL A 68 -13.38 20.15 -30.01
CA VAL A 68 -13.53 18.78 -29.48
C VAL A 68 -12.30 17.92 -29.80
N SER A 69 -11.66 18.10 -30.97
CA SER A 69 -10.42 17.39 -31.26
C SER A 69 -9.24 17.98 -30.46
N PRO A 70 -8.32 17.13 -29.95
CA PRO A 70 -7.11 17.58 -29.27
C PRO A 70 -6.32 18.65 -30.05
N GLU A 71 -6.18 18.46 -31.35
CA GLU A 71 -5.42 19.36 -32.23
C GLU A 71 -6.09 20.72 -32.32
N ALA A 72 -7.41 20.75 -32.54
CA ALA A 72 -8.16 22.01 -32.64
C ALA A 72 -8.21 22.74 -31.30
N ALA A 73 -8.26 22.00 -30.18
CA ALA A 73 -8.17 22.57 -28.85
C ALA A 73 -6.82 23.23 -28.60
N ILE A 74 -5.71 22.53 -28.87
CA ILE A 74 -4.36 23.10 -28.69
C ILE A 74 -4.16 24.30 -29.62
N GLU A 75 -4.58 24.20 -30.88
CA GLU A 75 -4.54 25.31 -31.83
C GLU A 75 -5.34 26.52 -31.33
N TRP A 76 -6.53 26.30 -30.77
CA TRP A 76 -7.35 27.35 -30.18
C TRP A 76 -6.61 28.03 -29.02
N VAL A 77 -5.98 27.26 -28.12
CA VAL A 77 -5.20 27.80 -26.99
C VAL A 77 -4.04 28.67 -27.47
N ILE A 78 -3.36 28.27 -28.54
CA ILE A 78 -2.28 29.07 -29.15
C ILE A 78 -2.83 30.39 -29.66
N ARG A 79 -3.93 30.33 -30.42
CA ARG A 79 -4.55 31.50 -31.07
C ARG A 79 -5.26 32.45 -30.12
N GLN A 80 -5.66 31.99 -28.93
CA GLN A 80 -6.35 32.80 -27.95
C GLN A 80 -5.48 33.99 -27.53
N ARG A 81 -5.87 35.20 -27.93
CA ARG A 81 -5.22 36.46 -27.52
C ARG A 81 -6.18 37.17 -26.58
N ASP A 82 -6.02 36.95 -25.28
CA ASP A 82 -6.83 37.68 -24.29
C ASP A 82 -6.39 39.15 -24.25
N ALA A 83 -7.36 40.06 -24.26
CA ALA A 83 -7.15 41.51 -24.20
C ALA A 83 -6.42 41.96 -22.91
N ASN A 84 -6.47 41.13 -21.86
CA ASN A 84 -5.77 41.34 -20.59
C ASN A 84 -4.51 40.46 -20.49
N ASN A 85 -3.47 40.81 -21.25
CA ASN A 85 -2.09 40.36 -21.02
C ASN A 85 -1.79 38.85 -21.24
N ASN A 86 -2.53 38.17 -22.14
CA ASN A 86 -2.27 36.77 -22.55
C ASN A 86 -2.04 35.80 -21.35
N ALA A 87 -2.86 35.90 -20.31
CA ALA A 87 -2.72 35.10 -19.09
C ALA A 87 -3.88 34.11 -18.96
N GLY A 88 -3.59 32.82 -19.00
CA GLY A 88 -4.61 31.77 -18.90
C GLY A 88 -4.03 30.42 -18.50
N ILE A 89 -4.79 29.64 -17.74
CA ILE A 89 -4.47 28.26 -17.37
C ILE A 89 -5.42 27.35 -18.14
N TYR A 90 -4.87 26.41 -18.90
CA TYR A 90 -5.64 25.52 -19.77
C TYR A 90 -5.47 24.07 -19.28
N ILE A 91 -6.53 23.51 -18.71
CA ILE A 91 -6.54 22.16 -18.17
C ILE A 91 -7.05 21.21 -19.25
N PHE A 92 -6.23 20.26 -19.68
CA PHE A 92 -6.63 19.19 -20.60
C PHE A 92 -6.81 17.90 -19.82
N LYS A 93 -8.06 17.42 -19.74
CA LYS A 93 -8.38 16.16 -19.06
C LYS A 93 -8.24 14.98 -20.00
N ASP A 94 -7.59 13.93 -19.52
CA ASP A 94 -7.46 12.64 -20.21
C ASP A 94 -6.90 12.74 -21.64
N LEU A 95 -5.92 13.63 -21.85
CA LEU A 95 -5.21 13.74 -23.13
C LEU A 95 -4.25 12.57 -23.38
N HIS A 96 -3.91 11.79 -22.35
CA HIS A 96 -2.92 10.72 -22.40
C HIS A 96 -3.15 9.64 -23.49
N PRO A 97 -4.39 9.30 -23.93
CA PRO A 97 -4.59 8.36 -25.04
C PRO A 97 -4.21 8.94 -26.41
N PHE A 98 -4.20 10.28 -26.54
CA PHE A 98 -3.94 10.99 -27.80
C PHE A 98 -2.52 11.54 -27.86
N ILE A 99 -1.80 11.58 -26.74
CA ILE A 99 -0.51 12.27 -26.64
C ILE A 99 0.59 11.61 -27.48
N ASP A 100 0.45 10.32 -27.82
CA ASP A 100 1.41 9.61 -28.68
C ASP A 100 1.15 9.84 -30.18
N SER A 101 0.04 10.52 -30.53
CA SER A 101 -0.25 10.93 -31.90
C SER A 101 0.76 11.99 -32.34
N PRO A 102 1.55 11.78 -33.41
CA PRO A 102 2.56 12.75 -33.85
C PRO A 102 2.00 14.17 -34.07
N PRO A 103 0.79 14.37 -34.64
CA PRO A 103 0.13 15.66 -34.69
C PRO A 103 -0.05 16.33 -33.32
N VAL A 104 -0.54 15.60 -32.32
CA VAL A 104 -0.81 16.14 -30.98
C VAL A 104 0.49 16.51 -30.28
N THR A 105 1.50 15.65 -30.32
CA THR A 105 2.84 15.94 -29.78
C THR A 105 3.42 17.19 -30.42
N ARG A 106 3.29 17.33 -31.75
CA ARG A 106 3.79 18.50 -32.46
C ARG A 106 3.04 19.77 -32.05
N TRP A 107 1.71 19.71 -31.96
CA TRP A 107 0.90 20.83 -31.49
C TRP A 107 1.25 21.28 -30.07
N LEU A 108 1.52 20.34 -29.15
CA LEU A 108 1.97 20.66 -27.81
C LEU A 108 3.33 21.37 -27.82
N ARG A 109 4.28 20.93 -28.65
CA ARG A 109 5.57 21.61 -28.81
C ARG A 109 5.43 23.02 -29.38
N ASP A 110 4.54 23.18 -30.35
CA ASP A 110 4.24 24.50 -30.93
C ASP A 110 3.57 25.42 -29.90
N ALA A 111 2.70 24.86 -29.04
CA ALA A 111 2.15 25.59 -27.91
C ALA A 111 3.24 26.05 -26.94
N ILE A 112 4.14 25.15 -26.52
CA ILE A 112 5.25 25.48 -25.61
C ILE A 112 6.13 26.59 -26.19
N ALA A 113 6.49 26.49 -27.47
CA ALA A 113 7.27 27.53 -28.15
C ALA A 113 6.54 28.87 -28.17
N SER A 114 5.22 28.86 -28.44
CA SER A 114 4.38 30.06 -28.49
C SER A 114 4.15 30.71 -27.11
N PHE A 115 4.28 29.94 -26.03
CA PHE A 115 4.02 30.41 -24.67
C PHE A 115 5.21 31.17 -24.06
N LYS A 116 6.40 31.09 -24.66
CA LYS A 116 7.58 31.83 -24.19
C LYS A 116 7.28 33.34 -24.12
N GLY A 117 7.44 33.91 -22.94
CA GLY A 117 7.14 35.34 -22.69
C GLY A 117 5.64 35.65 -22.51
N THR A 118 4.79 34.64 -22.41
CA THR A 118 3.36 34.77 -22.06
C THR A 118 3.08 34.23 -20.67
N ASN A 119 1.90 34.50 -20.14
CA ASN A 119 1.45 33.96 -18.85
C ASN A 119 0.53 32.74 -19.01
N LYS A 120 0.63 32.06 -20.16
CA LYS A 120 -0.13 30.85 -20.49
C LYS A 120 0.55 29.59 -19.95
N THR A 121 -0.25 28.68 -19.42
CA THR A 121 0.20 27.37 -18.96
C THR A 121 -0.81 26.30 -19.36
N ILE A 122 -0.36 25.22 -19.97
CA ILE A 122 -1.15 24.00 -20.16
C ILE A 122 -0.89 23.06 -18.99
N ILE A 123 -1.96 22.53 -18.39
CA ILE A 123 -1.93 21.48 -17.38
C ILE A 123 -2.58 20.24 -17.98
N LEU A 124 -1.80 19.20 -18.22
CA LEU A 124 -2.31 17.88 -18.61
C LEU A 124 -2.75 17.14 -17.35
N MET A 125 -4.04 16.85 -17.22
CA MET A 125 -4.61 16.17 -16.06
C MET A 125 -4.99 14.75 -16.45
N SER A 126 -4.43 13.76 -15.76
CA SER A 126 -4.63 12.35 -16.11
C SER A 126 -4.38 11.43 -14.90
N PRO A 127 -5.10 10.30 -14.77
CA PRO A 127 -4.84 9.31 -13.73
C PRO A 127 -3.55 8.51 -13.98
N VAL A 128 -3.01 8.56 -15.20
CA VAL A 128 -1.78 7.86 -15.62
C VAL A 128 -0.76 8.86 -16.14
N GLN A 129 0.52 8.52 -16.01
CA GLN A 129 1.62 9.31 -16.58
C GLN A 129 2.01 8.73 -17.94
N ASN A 130 1.79 9.50 -19.00
CA ASN A 130 2.27 9.19 -20.35
C ASN A 130 2.85 10.46 -20.96
N VAL A 131 4.17 10.50 -21.16
CA VAL A 131 4.90 11.67 -21.67
C VAL A 131 5.79 11.23 -22.85
N PRO A 132 5.53 11.73 -24.08
CA PRO A 132 6.39 11.48 -25.23
C PRO A 132 7.80 12.04 -25.03
N ILE A 133 8.79 11.37 -25.62
CA ILE A 133 10.22 11.71 -25.50
C ILE A 133 10.51 13.15 -25.95
N GLU A 134 9.73 13.68 -26.91
CA GLU A 134 9.89 15.03 -27.42
C GLU A 134 9.49 16.12 -26.42
N LEU A 135 8.70 15.78 -25.40
CA LEU A 135 8.19 16.70 -24.37
C LEU A 135 8.92 16.57 -23.03
N GLU A 136 9.69 15.50 -22.81
CA GLU A 136 10.33 15.18 -21.52
C GLU A 136 11.14 16.33 -20.91
N LYS A 137 11.83 17.12 -21.74
CA LYS A 137 12.67 18.24 -21.27
C LYS A 137 11.90 19.53 -20.96
N GLU A 138 10.65 19.63 -21.41
CA GLU A 138 9.84 20.86 -21.32
C GLU A 138 8.65 20.71 -20.37
N VAL A 139 8.35 19.48 -19.93
CA VAL A 139 7.25 19.17 -19.01
C VAL A 139 7.74 18.99 -17.58
N VAL A 140 7.00 19.56 -16.63
CA VAL A 140 7.16 19.24 -15.20
C VAL A 140 6.02 18.32 -14.78
N VAL A 141 6.36 17.17 -14.21
CA VAL A 141 5.38 16.19 -13.72
C VAL A 141 5.15 16.39 -12.23
N LEU A 142 3.90 16.50 -11.82
CA LEU A 142 3.46 16.62 -10.44
C LEU A 142 2.41 15.57 -10.09
N ASP A 143 2.52 15.01 -8.89
CA ASP A 143 1.53 14.11 -8.32
C ASP A 143 0.55 14.87 -7.42
N PHE A 144 -0.74 14.87 -7.74
CA PHE A 144 -1.72 15.44 -6.83
C PHE A 144 -2.03 14.41 -5.73
N PRO A 145 -1.77 14.72 -4.45
CA PRO A 145 -1.97 13.77 -3.35
C PRO A 145 -3.45 13.53 -3.10
N LEU A 146 -3.79 12.57 -2.25
CA LEU A 146 -5.15 12.42 -1.70
C LEU A 146 -5.48 13.55 -0.71
N PRO A 147 -6.75 13.74 -0.32
CA PRO A 147 -7.15 14.75 0.66
C PRO A 147 -6.46 14.54 2.01
N ASP A 148 -5.94 15.63 2.58
CA ASP A 148 -5.38 15.60 3.94
C ASP A 148 -6.49 15.63 5.01
N MET A 149 -6.12 15.48 6.28
CA MET A 149 -7.05 15.54 7.41
C MET A 149 -7.86 16.85 7.46
N LYS A 150 -7.27 17.98 7.05
CA LYS A 150 -7.95 19.29 7.07
C LYS A 150 -9.03 19.35 5.99
N GLU A 151 -8.74 18.82 4.81
CA GLU A 151 -9.65 18.75 3.68
C GLU A 151 -10.78 17.75 3.95
N LEU A 152 -10.49 16.57 4.50
CA LEU A 152 -11.52 15.62 4.94
C LEU A 152 -12.41 16.21 6.05
N ASN A 153 -11.82 16.97 6.98
CA ASN A 153 -12.57 17.68 8.01
C ASN A 153 -13.54 18.71 7.40
N ARG A 154 -13.17 19.36 6.30
CA ARG A 154 -14.06 20.25 5.55
C ARG A 154 -15.20 19.47 4.89
N VAL A 155 -14.91 18.33 4.26
CA VAL A 155 -15.93 17.46 3.64
C VAL A 155 -16.93 16.98 4.70
N LEU A 156 -16.43 16.48 5.83
CA LEU A 156 -17.28 16.04 6.94
C LEU A 156 -18.11 17.19 7.51
N SER A 157 -17.53 18.39 7.67
CA SER A 157 -18.26 19.56 8.17
C SER A 157 -19.35 20.03 7.21
N GLN A 158 -19.09 20.00 5.90
CA GLN A 158 -20.10 20.28 4.88
C GLN A 158 -21.25 19.27 4.93
N HIS A 159 -20.92 17.99 5.14
CA HIS A 159 -21.91 16.92 5.21
C HIS A 159 -22.77 16.98 6.50
N LEU A 160 -22.16 17.32 7.64
CA LEU A 160 -22.88 17.48 8.92
C LEU A 160 -23.76 18.74 8.96
N GLY A 161 -23.42 19.78 8.19
CA GLY A 161 -24.12 21.06 8.21
C GLY A 161 -24.11 21.70 9.60
N LYS A 162 -25.29 21.91 10.20
CA LYS A 162 -25.44 22.47 11.56
C LYS A 162 -25.43 21.42 12.68
N ARG A 163 -25.28 20.13 12.36
CA ARG A 163 -25.35 19.05 13.35
C ARG A 163 -24.01 18.93 14.08
N ASN A 164 -24.04 18.91 15.40
CA ASN A 164 -22.86 18.68 16.22
C ASN A 164 -22.71 17.19 16.52
N ILE A 165 -21.48 16.69 16.38
CA ILE A 165 -21.02 15.39 16.86
C ILE A 165 -19.93 15.63 17.89
N SER A 166 -19.66 14.65 18.76
CA SER A 166 -18.57 14.76 19.72
C SER A 166 -17.22 14.88 18.99
N THR A 167 -16.25 15.54 19.63
CA THR A 167 -14.89 15.70 19.09
C THR A 167 -14.23 14.34 18.83
N GLU A 168 -14.48 13.37 19.71
CA GLU A 168 -13.96 12.02 19.60
C GLU A 168 -14.54 11.25 18.39
N THR A 169 -15.87 11.27 18.21
CA THR A 169 -16.50 10.64 17.05
C THR A 169 -16.06 11.30 15.75
N ARG A 170 -15.90 12.63 15.75
CA ARG A 170 -15.36 13.37 14.60
C ARG A 170 -13.97 12.88 14.24
N GLU A 171 -13.07 12.77 15.21
CA GLU A 171 -11.71 12.30 14.96
C GLU A 171 -11.69 10.85 14.43
N LYS A 172 -12.51 9.96 15.01
CA LYS A 172 -12.68 8.58 14.55
C LYS A 172 -13.18 8.51 13.09
N LEU A 173 -14.18 9.31 12.71
CA LEU A 173 -14.70 9.37 11.33
C LEU A 173 -13.68 9.91 10.32
N LEU A 174 -12.85 10.87 10.74
CA LEU A 174 -11.78 11.41 9.88
C LEU A 174 -10.68 10.38 9.68
N LYS A 175 -10.23 9.73 10.76
CA LYS A 175 -9.27 8.62 10.68
C LYS A 175 -9.79 7.46 9.82
N ALA A 176 -11.09 7.17 9.92
CA ALA A 176 -11.73 6.14 9.10
C ALA A 176 -11.81 6.51 7.61
N ALA A 177 -11.89 7.80 7.26
CA ALA A 177 -11.93 8.25 5.86
C ALA A 177 -10.56 8.55 5.24
N LEU A 178 -9.48 8.58 6.04
CA LEU A 178 -8.12 8.74 5.54
C LEU A 178 -7.80 7.73 4.45
N GLY A 179 -7.21 8.21 3.36
CA GLY A 179 -6.84 7.43 2.18
C GLY A 179 -7.98 7.14 1.19
N LEU A 180 -9.13 7.79 1.37
CA LEU A 180 -10.17 7.88 0.34
C LEU A 180 -9.99 9.17 -0.47
N THR A 181 -10.45 9.15 -1.73
CA THR A 181 -10.68 10.39 -2.47
C THR A 181 -11.78 11.23 -1.82
N LYS A 182 -11.86 12.53 -2.14
CA LYS A 182 -12.91 13.44 -1.67
C LYS A 182 -14.30 12.88 -1.96
N ASP A 183 -14.50 12.39 -3.18
CA ASP A 183 -15.79 11.87 -3.65
C ASP A 183 -16.15 10.55 -2.95
N GLU A 184 -15.16 9.69 -2.72
CA GLU A 184 -15.34 8.46 -1.94
C GLU A 184 -15.71 8.78 -0.49
N ALA A 185 -15.00 9.70 0.16
CA ALA A 185 -15.32 10.14 1.51
C ALA A 185 -16.75 10.70 1.61
N GLU A 186 -17.16 11.54 0.66
CA GLU A 186 -18.52 12.08 0.62
C GLU A 186 -19.58 10.96 0.46
N LYS A 187 -19.36 10.01 -0.45
CA LYS A 187 -20.26 8.86 -0.65
C LYS A 187 -20.36 8.00 0.60
N VAL A 188 -19.24 7.76 1.27
CA VAL A 188 -19.18 6.94 2.49
C VAL A 188 -19.93 7.62 3.64
N TYR A 189 -19.72 8.92 3.85
CA TYR A 189 -20.48 9.67 4.87
C TYR A 189 -21.97 9.70 4.56
N ARG A 190 -22.34 9.92 3.30
CA ARG A 190 -23.74 9.92 2.86
C ARG A 190 -24.40 8.56 3.06
N LYS A 191 -23.70 7.48 2.73
CA LYS A 191 -24.20 6.11 2.94
C LYS A 191 -24.40 5.82 4.43
N ALA A 192 -23.41 6.13 5.27
CA ALA A 192 -23.53 5.98 6.72
C ALA A 192 -24.73 6.76 7.28
N GLN A 193 -24.93 8.00 6.82
CA GLN A 193 -26.07 8.83 7.20
C GLN A 193 -27.42 8.26 6.76
N VAL A 194 -27.52 7.72 5.54
CA VAL A 194 -28.77 7.13 5.03
C VAL A 194 -29.11 5.84 5.78
N THR A 195 -28.12 5.00 6.08
CA THR A 195 -28.32 3.72 6.77
C THR A 195 -28.78 3.91 8.22
N ALA A 196 -28.16 4.85 8.95
CA ALA A 196 -28.38 5.01 10.39
C ALA A 196 -29.22 6.24 10.79
N GLY A 197 -29.45 7.18 9.87
CA GLY A 197 -30.10 8.46 10.13
C GLY A 197 -29.25 9.45 10.95
N ARG A 198 -28.12 9.01 11.54
CA ARG A 198 -27.21 9.76 12.40
C ARG A 198 -25.76 9.32 12.14
N LEU A 199 -24.79 10.15 12.52
CA LEU A 199 -23.36 9.80 12.50
C LEU A 199 -22.89 9.77 13.96
N THR A 200 -22.98 8.58 14.57
CA THR A 200 -22.50 8.29 15.93
C THR A 200 -21.32 7.33 15.85
N GLU A 201 -20.87 6.82 17.01
CA GLU A 201 -19.74 5.89 17.09
C GLU A 201 -20.01 4.56 16.37
N GLN A 202 -21.26 4.10 16.32
CA GLN A 202 -21.67 2.87 15.64
C GLN A 202 -21.46 2.95 14.12
N GLU A 203 -21.58 4.14 13.54
CA GLU A 203 -21.41 4.34 12.09
C GLU A 203 -19.95 4.45 11.65
N VAL A 204 -19.00 4.58 12.59
CA VAL A 204 -17.57 4.50 12.26
C VAL A 204 -17.26 3.14 11.64
N GLU A 205 -17.89 2.07 12.11
CA GLU A 205 -17.72 0.73 11.54
C GLU A 205 -18.22 0.66 10.09
N ILE A 206 -19.32 1.35 9.76
CA ILE A 206 -19.84 1.43 8.39
C ILE A 206 -18.83 2.16 7.49
N VAL A 207 -18.28 3.29 7.96
CA VAL A 207 -17.24 4.04 7.21
C VAL A 207 -16.01 3.17 6.99
N LEU A 208 -15.56 2.44 8.01
CA LEU A 208 -14.45 1.52 7.91
C LEU A 208 -14.75 0.36 6.95
N SER A 209 -15.95 -0.22 6.98
CA SER A 209 -16.33 -1.31 6.07
C SER A 209 -16.35 -0.85 4.61
N GLU A 210 -16.83 0.36 4.34
CA GLU A 210 -16.80 0.92 2.98
C GLU A 210 -15.38 1.24 2.54
N LYS A 211 -14.55 1.81 3.41
CA LYS A 211 -13.12 2.02 3.12
C LYS A 211 -12.44 0.71 2.73
N LYS A 212 -12.71 -0.38 3.47
CA LYS A 212 -12.18 -1.72 3.16
C LYS A 212 -12.61 -2.15 1.74
N GLN A 213 -13.87 -1.96 1.38
CA GLN A 213 -14.38 -2.32 0.05
C GLN A 213 -13.74 -1.47 -1.07
N LEU A 214 -13.58 -0.16 -0.84
CA LEU A 214 -12.96 0.75 -1.82
C LEU A 214 -11.48 0.42 -2.05
N ILE A 215 -10.72 0.16 -0.98
CA ILE A 215 -9.32 -0.27 -1.07
C ILE A 215 -9.23 -1.60 -1.85
N LYS A 216 -10.15 -2.53 -1.61
CA LYS A 216 -10.19 -3.85 -2.28
C LYS A 216 -10.61 -3.78 -3.76
N ARG A 217 -11.15 -2.67 -4.27
CA ARG A 217 -11.78 -2.57 -5.61
C ARG A 217 -10.86 -3.03 -6.75
N ASN A 218 -9.58 -2.66 -6.71
CA ASN A 218 -8.61 -3.06 -7.74
C ASN A 218 -7.82 -4.31 -7.35
N GLY A 219 -8.06 -4.85 -6.15
CA GLY A 219 -7.42 -6.08 -5.64
C GLY A 219 -5.93 -5.98 -5.32
N ILE A 220 -5.24 -4.90 -5.72
CA ILE A 220 -3.81 -4.71 -5.47
C ILE A 220 -3.52 -4.49 -3.98
N LEU A 221 -4.36 -3.70 -3.30
CA LEU A 221 -4.24 -3.41 -1.89
C LEU A 221 -5.46 -3.96 -1.16
N GLU A 222 -5.26 -4.61 -0.02
CA GLU A 222 -6.33 -5.18 0.79
C GLU A 222 -6.14 -4.77 2.25
N TYR A 223 -7.20 -4.27 2.88
CA TYR A 223 -7.19 -4.01 4.32
C TYR A 223 -7.47 -5.32 5.07
N ILE A 224 -6.54 -5.76 5.93
CA ILE A 224 -6.69 -7.00 6.70
C ILE A 224 -7.35 -6.73 8.05
N GLU A 225 -8.28 -7.59 8.47
CA GLU A 225 -8.87 -7.58 9.82
C GLU A 225 -8.01 -8.34 10.83
N GLU A 226 -8.06 -7.88 12.08
CA GLU A 226 -7.17 -8.29 13.16
C GLU A 226 -7.94 -9.04 14.25
N ASP A 227 -8.03 -10.36 14.14
CA ASP A 227 -8.61 -11.19 15.21
C ASP A 227 -7.56 -11.72 16.19
N GLU A 228 -6.31 -11.86 15.74
CA GLU A 228 -5.26 -12.53 16.51
C GLU A 228 -4.33 -11.54 17.25
N THR A 229 -4.02 -11.88 18.50
CA THR A 229 -3.04 -11.13 19.31
C THR A 229 -1.65 -11.75 19.19
N ILE A 230 -0.60 -11.02 19.58
CA ILE A 230 0.77 -11.54 19.58
C ILE A 230 0.95 -12.82 20.42
N ASN A 231 0.06 -13.07 21.39
CA ASN A 231 0.06 -14.27 22.22
C ASN A 231 -0.42 -15.52 21.46
N ALA A 232 -1.06 -15.34 20.30
CA ALA A 232 -1.43 -16.45 19.42
C ALA A 232 -0.25 -16.98 18.60
N VAL A 233 0.93 -16.33 18.67
CA VAL A 233 2.17 -16.82 18.06
C VAL A 233 2.99 -17.55 19.13
N GLY A 234 3.25 -18.85 18.95
CA GLY A 234 4.18 -19.61 19.79
C GLY A 234 5.63 -19.34 19.38
N GLY A 235 6.54 -19.18 20.35
CA GLY A 235 7.97 -18.92 20.10
C GLY A 235 8.28 -17.54 19.51
N LEU A 236 9.40 -17.42 18.78
CA LEU A 236 9.85 -16.17 18.12
C LEU A 236 10.12 -14.99 19.08
N GLU A 237 10.62 -15.28 20.30
CA GLU A 237 10.72 -14.27 21.35
C GLU A 237 11.66 -13.09 21.02
N GLU A 238 12.74 -13.30 20.26
CA GLU A 238 13.63 -12.19 19.85
C GLU A 238 12.92 -11.25 18.88
N LEU A 239 12.15 -11.80 17.94
CA LEU A 239 11.37 -11.01 17.00
C LEU A 239 10.24 -10.27 17.73
N LYS A 240 9.50 -10.95 18.63
CA LYS A 240 8.46 -10.32 19.46
C LYS A 240 9.03 -9.21 20.34
N HIS A 241 10.21 -9.43 20.94
CA HIS A 241 10.89 -8.42 21.75
C HIS A 241 11.24 -7.18 20.91
N TRP A 242 11.82 -7.38 19.73
CA TRP A 242 12.15 -6.30 18.80
C TRP A 242 10.92 -5.49 18.37
N LEU A 243 9.79 -6.15 18.14
CA LEU A 243 8.51 -5.52 17.82
C LEU A 243 7.95 -4.70 18.99
N ARG A 244 8.01 -5.24 20.22
CA ARG A 244 7.55 -4.55 21.43
C ARG A 244 8.35 -3.26 21.66
N GLN A 245 9.67 -3.30 21.48
CA GLN A 245 10.54 -2.12 21.61
C GLN A 245 10.19 -0.98 20.64
N ARG A 246 9.54 -1.28 19.52
CA ARG A 246 9.19 -0.30 18.47
C ARG A 246 7.71 0.07 18.42
N SER A 247 6.90 -0.45 19.35
CA SER A 247 5.47 -0.14 19.42
C SER A 247 5.20 1.38 19.52
N ASP A 248 6.01 2.09 20.31
CA ASP A 248 5.87 3.54 20.50
C ASP A 248 6.61 4.37 19.45
N ALA A 249 7.28 3.76 18.45
CA ALA A 249 8.12 4.48 17.50
C ALA A 249 7.36 5.46 16.58
N PHE A 250 6.03 5.31 16.49
CA PHE A 250 5.17 6.18 15.67
C PHE A 250 4.55 7.35 16.46
N THR A 251 4.79 7.41 17.76
CA THR A 251 4.23 8.43 18.66
C THR A 251 4.91 9.80 18.49
N GLU A 252 4.26 10.86 18.93
CA GLU A 252 4.85 12.22 18.96
C GLU A 252 6.08 12.27 19.87
N ARG A 253 6.03 11.60 21.03
CA ARG A 253 7.16 11.45 21.95
C ARG A 253 8.41 10.86 21.28
N ALA A 254 8.25 9.86 20.41
CA ALA A 254 9.37 9.28 19.67
C ALA A 254 9.99 10.28 18.69
N ARG A 255 9.18 11.14 18.07
CA ARG A 255 9.64 12.20 17.17
C ARG A 255 10.38 13.30 17.94
N GLU A 256 9.87 13.72 19.09
CA GLU A 256 10.51 14.71 19.96
C GLU A 256 11.86 14.21 20.50
N TYR A 257 11.97 12.91 20.80
CA TYR A 257 13.24 12.27 21.16
C TYR A 257 14.25 12.25 20.01
N GLY A 258 13.80 12.38 18.76
CA GLY A 258 14.63 12.28 17.56
C GLY A 258 14.85 10.83 17.09
N LEU A 259 13.95 9.90 17.43
CA LEU A 259 14.01 8.56 16.86
C LEU A 259 13.70 8.61 15.35
N PRO A 260 14.53 7.98 14.50
CA PRO A 260 14.16 7.80 13.11
C PRO A 260 12.94 6.88 13.03
N GLN A 261 12.05 7.16 12.08
CA GLN A 261 10.90 6.29 11.84
C GLN A 261 11.38 4.93 11.32
N PRO A 262 10.86 3.81 11.86
CA PRO A 262 11.23 2.48 11.38
C PRO A 262 10.72 2.30 9.94
N LYS A 263 11.59 1.79 9.07
CA LYS A 263 11.30 1.63 7.64
C LYS A 263 10.59 0.31 7.34
N GLY A 264 11.07 -0.78 7.95
CA GLY A 264 10.53 -2.09 7.67
C GLY A 264 11.38 -3.25 8.17
N MET A 265 10.84 -4.46 8.03
CA MET A 265 11.55 -5.72 8.25
C MET A 265 11.31 -6.72 7.13
N LEU A 266 12.31 -7.56 6.88
CA LEU A 266 12.18 -8.76 6.05
C LEU A 266 12.23 -10.00 6.93
N ILE A 267 11.23 -10.86 6.82
CA ILE A 267 11.11 -12.11 7.55
C ILE A 267 11.37 -13.26 6.57
N LEU A 268 12.58 -13.79 6.62
CA LEU A 268 12.98 -15.00 5.92
C LEU A 268 12.67 -16.20 6.78
N GLY A 269 12.32 -17.33 6.19
CA GLY A 269 12.22 -18.54 6.99
C GLY A 269 11.44 -19.66 6.35
N ILE A 270 11.37 -20.77 7.08
CA ILE A 270 10.75 -22.00 6.62
C ILE A 270 9.22 -21.79 6.51
N PRO A 271 8.58 -22.28 5.43
CA PRO A 271 7.12 -22.22 5.28
C PRO A 271 6.40 -22.81 6.50
N GLY A 272 5.25 -22.23 6.87
CA GLY A 272 4.44 -22.74 7.98
C GLY A 272 4.92 -22.38 9.40
N CYS A 273 5.99 -21.59 9.54
CA CYS A 273 6.49 -21.15 10.86
C CYS A 273 5.96 -19.78 11.34
N GLY A 274 4.74 -19.38 10.93
CA GLY A 274 4.07 -18.19 11.49
C GLY A 274 4.51 -16.82 10.95
N LYS A 275 5.24 -16.75 9.83
CA LYS A 275 5.71 -15.48 9.22
C LYS A 275 4.57 -14.52 8.83
N SER A 276 3.51 -15.02 8.20
CA SER A 276 2.35 -14.18 7.86
C SER A 276 1.49 -13.87 9.10
N LEU A 277 1.46 -14.78 10.09
CA LEU A 277 0.73 -14.59 11.33
C LEU A 277 1.35 -13.46 12.17
N ILE A 278 2.68 -13.43 12.29
CA ILE A 278 3.35 -12.39 13.08
C ILE A 278 3.06 -11.00 12.48
N ALA A 279 3.05 -10.84 11.15
CA ALA A 279 2.66 -9.58 10.50
C ALA A 279 1.24 -9.13 10.87
N LYS A 280 0.28 -10.06 10.91
CA LYS A 280 -1.10 -9.78 11.36
C LYS A 280 -1.14 -9.32 12.81
N THR A 281 -0.41 -10.01 13.69
CA THR A 281 -0.40 -9.67 15.12
C THR A 281 0.37 -8.38 15.45
N THR A 282 1.35 -7.97 14.63
CA THR A 282 2.07 -6.70 14.80
C THR A 282 1.14 -5.51 14.66
N SER A 283 0.21 -5.58 13.71
CA SER A 283 -0.82 -4.56 13.51
C SER A 283 -1.60 -4.28 14.80
N ARG A 284 -2.06 -5.36 15.44
CA ARG A 284 -2.77 -5.30 16.70
C ARG A 284 -1.90 -4.82 17.87
N LEU A 285 -0.63 -5.24 17.90
CA LEU A 285 0.34 -4.80 18.92
C LEU A 285 0.60 -3.29 18.85
N TRP A 286 0.68 -2.73 17.65
CA TRP A 286 1.00 -1.33 17.43
C TRP A 286 -0.24 -0.43 17.30
N GLY A 287 -1.43 -1.02 17.19
CA GLY A 287 -2.68 -0.28 16.99
C GLY A 287 -2.71 0.48 15.66
N LEU A 288 -2.03 -0.04 14.64
CA LEU A 288 -1.95 0.56 13.31
C LEU A 288 -2.77 -0.25 12.31
N PRO A 289 -3.23 0.32 11.18
CA PRO A 289 -3.87 -0.43 10.11
C PRO A 289 -2.91 -1.39 9.38
N LEU A 290 -3.38 -2.58 9.00
CA LEU A 290 -2.67 -3.53 8.14
C LEU A 290 -3.17 -3.50 6.69
N LEU A 291 -2.28 -3.17 5.76
CA LEU A 291 -2.55 -3.15 4.33
C LEU A 291 -1.72 -4.25 3.65
N ARG A 292 -2.35 -5.24 3.03
CA ARG A 292 -1.68 -6.26 2.21
C ARG A 292 -1.52 -5.76 0.79
N LEU A 293 -0.29 -5.72 0.29
CA LEU A 293 0.02 -5.48 -1.11
C LEU A 293 0.18 -6.82 -1.83
N ASP A 294 -0.70 -7.07 -2.79
CA ASP A 294 -0.63 -8.23 -3.67
C ASP A 294 0.21 -7.88 -4.91
N MET A 295 1.50 -8.22 -4.86
CA MET A 295 2.41 -7.96 -5.98
C MET A 295 2.02 -8.76 -7.22
N GLY A 296 1.43 -9.95 -7.09
CA GLY A 296 0.96 -10.73 -8.24
C GLY A 296 -0.05 -9.95 -9.08
N ARG A 297 -0.96 -9.22 -8.42
CA ARG A 297 -1.96 -8.36 -9.10
C ARG A 297 -1.40 -7.04 -9.63
N VAL A 298 -0.23 -6.61 -9.17
CA VAL A 298 0.51 -5.50 -9.80
C VAL A 298 0.98 -5.93 -11.21
N TYR A 299 1.31 -7.21 -11.38
CA TYR A 299 1.69 -7.84 -12.65
C TYR A 299 0.48 -8.34 -13.45
N ASP A 300 -0.41 -7.45 -13.87
CA ASP A 300 -1.43 -7.80 -14.86
C ASP A 300 -0.96 -7.43 -16.28
N GLY A 301 -0.60 -8.46 -17.05
CA GLY A 301 0.30 -8.42 -18.20
C GLY A 301 -0.34 -8.14 -19.55
N SER A 302 -0.77 -6.90 -19.81
CA SER A 302 -1.13 -6.51 -21.20
C SER A 302 -0.51 -5.21 -21.71
N MET A 303 -0.04 -4.31 -20.85
CA MET A 303 0.59 -3.05 -21.29
C MET A 303 1.68 -2.58 -20.33
N VAL A 304 2.91 -2.46 -20.84
CA VAL A 304 4.06 -1.87 -20.15
C VAL A 304 3.68 -0.46 -19.65
N GLY A 305 3.87 -0.18 -18.36
CA GLY A 305 3.56 1.11 -17.72
C GLY A 305 2.34 1.13 -16.80
N ARG A 306 1.32 0.28 -17.01
CA ARG A 306 0.17 0.18 -16.09
C ARG A 306 0.54 -0.41 -14.73
N SER A 307 1.45 -1.39 -14.70
CA SER A 307 1.91 -2.03 -13.47
C SER A 307 2.65 -1.08 -12.52
N GLU A 308 3.51 -0.18 -13.05
CA GLU A 308 4.19 0.82 -12.22
C GLU A 308 3.22 1.88 -11.68
N ALA A 309 2.27 2.34 -12.50
CA ALA A 309 1.22 3.24 -12.05
C ALA A 309 0.34 2.59 -10.96
N ASN A 310 0.02 1.30 -11.10
CA ASN A 310 -0.72 0.52 -10.11
C ASN A 310 0.04 0.43 -8.77
N LEU A 311 1.34 0.09 -8.80
CA LEU A 311 2.16 0.07 -7.60
C LEU A 311 2.22 1.46 -6.97
N ARG A 312 2.52 2.51 -7.74
CA ARG A 312 2.61 3.89 -7.25
C ARG A 312 1.30 4.34 -6.59
N ASN A 313 0.15 4.03 -7.18
CA ASN A 313 -1.15 4.36 -6.62
C ASN A 313 -1.42 3.59 -5.32
N ALA A 314 -1.06 2.31 -5.26
CA ALA A 314 -1.19 1.51 -4.04
C ALA A 314 -0.29 2.06 -2.91
N LEU A 315 0.96 2.43 -3.22
CA LEU A 315 1.88 3.04 -2.25
C LEU A 315 1.36 4.38 -1.76
N LYS A 316 0.92 5.29 -2.64
CA LYS A 316 0.29 6.56 -2.25
C LYS A 316 -0.93 6.37 -1.34
N THR A 317 -1.74 5.36 -1.63
CA THR A 317 -2.87 5.00 -0.77
C THR A 317 -2.36 4.59 0.62
N ALA A 318 -1.33 3.75 0.72
CA ALA A 318 -0.72 3.39 1.99
C ALA A 318 -0.16 4.60 2.75
N GLU A 319 0.51 5.54 2.06
CA GLU A 319 1.02 6.77 2.67
C GLU A 319 -0.08 7.67 3.22
N SER A 320 -1.20 7.79 2.49
CA SER A 320 -2.34 8.58 2.93
C SER A 320 -3.09 7.99 4.14
N ILE A 321 -2.91 6.69 4.40
CA ILE A 321 -3.47 5.99 5.57
C ILE A 321 -2.50 6.04 6.76
N SER A 322 -1.25 6.50 6.55
CA SER A 322 -0.21 6.46 7.57
C SER A 322 -0.58 7.21 8.87
N PRO A 323 -0.12 6.75 10.06
CA PRO A 323 0.78 5.62 10.29
C PRO A 323 0.12 4.25 10.02
N ALA A 324 0.80 3.36 9.30
CA ALA A 324 0.24 2.07 8.87
C ALA A 324 1.33 1.01 8.64
N ILE A 325 0.93 -0.26 8.61
CA ILE A 325 1.79 -1.39 8.24
C ILE A 325 1.43 -1.83 6.81
N LEU A 326 2.42 -1.81 5.91
CA LEU A 326 2.32 -2.37 4.57
C LEU A 326 2.91 -3.79 4.58
N PHE A 327 2.04 -4.79 4.48
CA PHE A 327 2.40 -6.19 4.46
C PHE A 327 2.51 -6.73 3.04
N ILE A 328 3.62 -7.40 2.79
CA ILE A 328 3.97 -8.04 1.53
C ILE A 328 4.25 -9.51 1.85
N ASP A 329 3.33 -10.40 1.47
CA ASP A 329 3.50 -11.83 1.69
C ASP A 329 4.22 -12.49 0.51
N GLU A 330 5.12 -13.43 0.83
CA GLU A 330 5.83 -14.28 -0.13
C GLU A 330 6.47 -13.48 -1.27
N LEU A 331 7.23 -12.45 -0.91
CA LEU A 331 7.93 -11.55 -1.83
C LEU A 331 8.75 -12.31 -2.89
N ASP A 332 9.32 -13.45 -2.52
CA ASP A 332 10.07 -14.33 -3.42
C ASP A 332 9.24 -14.93 -4.56
N LYS A 333 7.91 -15.04 -4.43
CA LYS A 333 7.03 -15.50 -5.51
C LYS A 333 6.88 -14.47 -6.61
N ALA A 334 6.92 -13.19 -6.27
CA ALA A 334 6.84 -12.11 -7.25
C ALA A 334 8.10 -12.04 -8.16
N PHE A 335 9.20 -12.68 -7.73
CA PHE A 335 10.43 -12.88 -8.52
C PHE A 335 10.52 -14.25 -9.21
N ALA A 336 9.58 -15.16 -8.99
CA ALA A 336 9.64 -16.50 -9.57
C ALA A 336 9.43 -16.50 -11.11
N GLY A 337 8.74 -15.48 -11.65
CA GLY A 337 8.55 -15.30 -13.09
C GLY A 337 9.76 -14.68 -13.81
N SER A 338 10.66 -14.00 -13.10
CA SER A 338 11.83 -13.34 -13.71
C SER A 338 13.00 -14.28 -14.03
N THR A 339 12.97 -15.52 -13.55
CA THR A 339 14.07 -16.49 -13.73
C THR A 339 13.82 -17.54 -14.83
N GLY A 340 12.63 -17.58 -15.45
CA GLY A 340 12.23 -18.62 -16.42
C GLY A 340 12.16 -18.20 -17.89
N SER A 341 12.02 -16.90 -18.19
CA SER A 341 11.83 -16.41 -19.56
C SER A 341 12.67 -15.16 -19.78
N ALA A 342 13.85 -15.33 -20.40
CA ALA A 342 14.82 -14.27 -20.61
C ALA A 342 14.37 -13.15 -21.58
N ASP A 343 13.18 -13.24 -22.20
CA ASP A 343 12.84 -12.40 -23.37
C ASP A 343 11.48 -11.69 -23.35
N SER A 344 10.65 -11.77 -22.29
CA SER A 344 9.36 -11.03 -22.27
C SER A 344 9.05 -10.25 -20.99
N ASP A 345 9.34 -10.78 -19.78
CA ASP A 345 8.81 -10.19 -18.52
C ASP A 345 9.89 -9.71 -17.51
N GLY A 346 11.16 -10.08 -17.71
CA GLY A 346 12.24 -9.80 -16.75
C GLY A 346 12.51 -8.31 -16.51
N GLY A 347 12.37 -7.46 -17.54
CA GLY A 347 12.63 -6.03 -17.45
C GLY A 347 11.54 -5.23 -16.74
N THR A 348 10.29 -5.69 -16.77
CA THR A 348 9.17 -5.00 -16.12
C THR A 348 9.17 -5.27 -14.61
N SER A 349 9.47 -6.52 -14.22
CA SER A 349 9.59 -6.90 -12.81
C SER A 349 10.71 -6.13 -12.10
N SER A 350 11.92 -6.12 -12.67
CA SER A 350 13.07 -5.40 -12.10
C SER A 350 12.80 -3.90 -11.89
N ARG A 351 12.14 -3.23 -12.85
CA ARG A 351 11.82 -1.79 -12.74
C ARG A 351 10.83 -1.50 -11.61
N ILE A 352 9.75 -2.27 -11.51
CA ILE A 352 8.73 -2.13 -10.45
C ILE A 352 9.37 -2.28 -9.07
N PHE A 353 10.25 -3.26 -8.90
CA PHE A 353 10.96 -3.47 -7.63
C PHE A 353 12.00 -2.40 -7.33
N GLY A 354 12.67 -1.88 -8.36
CA GLY A 354 13.51 -0.69 -8.25
C GLY A 354 12.71 0.49 -7.70
N SER A 355 11.54 0.78 -8.29
CA SER A 355 10.63 1.83 -7.81
C SER A 355 10.16 1.60 -6.37
N PHE A 356 9.80 0.36 -6.02
CA PHE A 356 9.41 0.00 -4.65
C PHE A 356 10.54 0.24 -3.64
N LEU A 357 11.76 -0.20 -3.95
CA LEU A 357 12.92 -0.03 -3.08
C LEU A 357 13.29 1.44 -2.93
N THR A 358 13.23 2.22 -4.01
CA THR A 358 13.45 3.68 -3.98
C THR A 358 12.42 4.36 -3.09
N TRP A 359 11.13 4.04 -3.26
CA TRP A 359 10.07 4.52 -2.38
C TRP A 359 10.34 4.18 -0.91
N MET A 360 10.74 2.95 -0.59
CA MET A 360 11.06 2.56 0.80
C MET A 360 12.16 3.43 1.43
N GLN A 361 13.08 3.96 0.64
CA GLN A 361 14.15 4.83 1.14
C GLN A 361 13.73 6.29 1.28
N GLU A 362 12.98 6.78 0.31
CA GLU A 362 12.65 8.21 0.19
C GLU A 362 11.39 8.60 0.97
N LYS A 363 10.53 7.63 1.31
CA LYS A 363 9.30 7.89 2.05
C LYS A 363 9.60 8.58 3.39
N THR A 364 8.93 9.70 3.61
CA THR A 364 8.88 10.41 4.90
C THR A 364 7.63 10.06 5.69
N SER A 365 6.68 9.36 5.05
CA SER A 365 5.44 8.88 5.65
C SER A 365 5.71 7.70 6.61
N PRO A 366 5.01 7.64 7.76
CA PRO A 366 5.15 6.57 8.76
C PRO A 366 4.51 5.25 8.32
N VAL A 367 4.92 4.71 7.17
CA VAL A 367 4.50 3.40 6.67
C VAL A 367 5.59 2.37 6.97
N PHE A 368 5.30 1.38 7.80
CA PHE A 368 6.25 0.30 8.11
C PHE A 368 6.05 -0.88 7.18
N VAL A 369 7.09 -1.28 6.45
CA VAL A 369 7.00 -2.39 5.49
C VAL A 369 7.36 -3.72 6.17
N MET A 370 6.44 -4.68 6.17
CA MET A 370 6.70 -6.06 6.57
C MET A 370 6.68 -6.95 5.33
N ALA A 371 7.82 -7.52 4.96
CA ALA A 371 7.91 -8.47 3.86
C ALA A 371 8.24 -9.87 4.38
N THR A 372 7.62 -10.92 3.82
CA THR A 372 8.01 -12.31 4.08
C THR A 372 8.61 -12.92 2.82
N ALA A 373 9.54 -13.86 2.99
CA ALA A 373 9.99 -14.70 1.89
C ALA A 373 10.41 -16.08 2.38
N ASN A 374 10.21 -17.08 1.52
CA ASN A 374 10.60 -18.46 1.78
C ASN A 374 11.92 -18.84 1.09
N ARG A 375 12.25 -18.17 -0.02
CA ARG A 375 13.39 -18.48 -0.88
C ARG A 375 14.28 -17.27 -1.10
N VAL A 376 15.38 -17.20 -0.36
CA VAL A 376 16.29 -16.05 -0.38
C VAL A 376 17.04 -15.91 -1.70
N GLU A 377 17.31 -17.01 -2.39
CA GLU A 377 18.00 -17.05 -3.68
C GLU A 377 17.19 -16.42 -4.83
N ARG A 378 15.87 -16.24 -4.63
CA ARG A 378 15.00 -15.55 -5.59
C ARG A 378 14.91 -14.05 -5.36
N LEU A 379 15.36 -13.57 -4.21
CA LEU A 379 15.32 -12.15 -3.90
C LEU A 379 16.52 -11.44 -4.52
N PRO A 380 16.32 -10.26 -5.14
CA PRO A 380 17.41 -9.40 -5.54
C PRO A 380 18.27 -9.00 -4.33
N GLY A 381 19.59 -8.93 -4.54
CA GLY A 381 20.54 -8.59 -3.47
C GLY A 381 20.28 -7.22 -2.84
N GLU A 382 19.58 -6.32 -3.54
CA GLU A 382 19.18 -4.99 -3.08
C GLU A 382 18.26 -5.05 -1.85
N PHE A 383 17.37 -6.05 -1.75
CA PHE A 383 16.51 -6.24 -0.58
C PHE A 383 17.29 -6.68 0.66
N LEU A 384 18.48 -7.24 0.47
CA LEU A 384 19.31 -7.80 1.54
C LEU A 384 20.32 -6.78 2.09
N ARG A 385 20.40 -5.58 1.51
CA ARG A 385 21.31 -4.53 1.97
C ARG A 385 20.75 -3.85 3.22
N LYS A 386 21.59 -3.76 4.26
CA LYS A 386 21.28 -3.01 5.48
C LYS A 386 20.93 -1.56 5.15
N GLY A 387 19.87 -1.06 5.78
CA GLY A 387 19.34 0.29 5.58
C GLY A 387 18.12 0.39 4.67
N ARG A 388 17.77 -0.68 3.91
CA ARG A 388 16.47 -0.78 3.17
C ARG A 388 15.38 -1.33 4.08
N PHE A 389 15.67 -2.46 4.71
CA PHE A 389 14.97 -2.88 5.92
C PHE A 389 15.84 -2.54 7.14
N ASP A 390 15.18 -2.27 8.25
CA ASP A 390 15.84 -2.03 9.54
C ASP A 390 16.47 -3.33 10.06
N GLU A 391 15.80 -4.46 9.81
CA GLU A 391 16.25 -5.77 10.24
C GLU A 391 15.80 -6.88 9.29
N ILE A 392 16.63 -7.93 9.17
CA ILE A 392 16.29 -9.17 8.46
C ILE A 392 16.23 -10.28 9.50
N PHE A 393 15.04 -10.81 9.75
CA PHE A 393 14.84 -11.91 10.67
C PHE A 393 14.82 -13.25 9.95
N PHE A 394 15.43 -14.26 10.54
CA PHE A 394 15.30 -15.65 10.12
C PHE A 394 14.43 -16.44 11.10
N VAL A 395 13.36 -17.03 10.57
CA VAL A 395 12.41 -17.89 11.26
C VAL A 395 12.69 -19.34 10.87
N ASP A 396 13.25 -20.08 11.82
CA ASP A 396 13.53 -21.51 11.66
C ASP A 396 12.32 -22.37 12.11
N LEU A 397 12.48 -23.69 12.07
CA LEU A 397 11.56 -24.63 12.71
C LEU A 397 11.54 -24.39 14.22
N PRO A 398 10.37 -24.53 14.86
CA PRO A 398 10.24 -24.34 16.29
C PRO A 398 11.05 -25.38 17.06
N ASN A 399 11.74 -24.94 18.11
CA ASN A 399 12.40 -25.84 19.07
C ASN A 399 11.37 -26.57 19.94
N LYS A 400 11.81 -27.49 20.80
CA LYS A 400 10.90 -28.28 21.66
C LYS A 400 9.96 -27.39 22.48
N GLN A 401 10.49 -26.36 23.15
CA GLN A 401 9.71 -25.45 23.99
C GLN A 401 8.68 -24.67 23.17
N GLU A 402 9.10 -24.15 22.01
CA GLU A 402 8.21 -23.43 21.09
C GLU A 402 7.10 -24.35 20.56
N ARG A 403 7.40 -25.63 20.29
CA ARG A 403 6.37 -26.60 19.89
C ARG A 403 5.35 -26.85 21.01
N GLN A 404 5.77 -26.92 22.27
CA GLN A 404 4.83 -27.01 23.40
C GLN A 404 3.89 -25.81 23.43
N ASP A 405 4.41 -24.60 23.21
CA ASP A 405 3.61 -23.38 23.18
C ASP A 405 2.62 -23.40 22.00
N ILE A 406 3.08 -23.83 20.82
CA ILE A 406 2.25 -23.98 19.63
C ILE A 406 1.11 -24.99 19.89
N PHE A 407 1.41 -26.19 20.42
CA PHE A 407 0.37 -27.16 20.80
C PHE A 407 -0.64 -26.55 21.78
N ARG A 408 -0.16 -25.86 22.82
CA ARG A 408 -1.03 -25.20 23.81
C ARG A 408 -1.99 -24.23 23.14
N ILE A 409 -1.49 -23.37 22.26
CA ILE A 409 -2.28 -22.37 21.54
C ILE A 409 -3.34 -23.05 20.65
N HIS A 410 -2.95 -24.02 19.81
CA HIS A 410 -3.88 -24.65 18.88
C HIS A 410 -4.90 -25.55 19.59
N LEU A 411 -4.53 -26.22 20.68
CA LEU A 411 -5.47 -26.99 21.50
C LEU A 411 -6.45 -26.09 22.25
N ALA A 412 -6.00 -24.97 22.82
CA ALA A 412 -6.85 -23.98 23.49
C ALA A 412 -7.94 -23.40 22.58
N LYS A 413 -7.62 -23.20 21.29
CA LYS A 413 -8.58 -22.74 20.27
C LYS A 413 -9.71 -23.77 20.02
N ARG A 414 -9.51 -25.04 20.37
CA ARG A 414 -10.41 -26.16 20.02
C ARG A 414 -11.12 -26.78 21.22
N ARG A 415 -10.47 -26.82 22.39
CA ARG A 415 -10.98 -27.43 23.63
C ARG A 415 -10.47 -26.65 24.86
N ARG A 416 -11.26 -26.68 25.94
CA ARG A 416 -10.91 -26.02 27.21
C ARG A 416 -10.02 -26.89 28.11
N GLU A 417 -10.22 -28.20 28.09
CA GLU A 417 -9.48 -29.17 28.91
C GLU A 417 -8.12 -29.48 28.27
N ILE A 418 -7.19 -28.52 28.32
CA ILE A 418 -5.85 -28.67 27.76
C ILE A 418 -5.01 -29.61 28.64
N GLU A 419 -5.30 -29.70 29.94
CA GLU A 419 -4.52 -30.51 30.88
C GLU A 419 -4.58 -32.01 30.59
N ARG A 420 -5.55 -32.47 29.78
CA ARG A 420 -5.64 -33.88 29.34
C ARG A 420 -4.56 -34.26 28.32
N PHE A 421 -3.83 -33.29 27.77
CA PHE A 421 -2.78 -33.50 26.79
C PHE A 421 -1.40 -33.25 27.41
N ASP A 422 -0.53 -34.24 27.35
CA ASP A 422 0.88 -34.11 27.66
C ASP A 422 1.61 -33.38 26.52
N LEU A 423 1.74 -32.06 26.70
CA LEU A 423 2.42 -31.20 25.74
C LEU A 423 3.91 -31.53 25.61
N ASP A 424 4.57 -32.06 26.65
CA ASP A 424 5.97 -32.45 26.56
C ASP A 424 6.10 -33.64 25.61
N GLN A 425 5.29 -34.67 25.81
CA GLN A 425 5.29 -35.84 24.94
C GLN A 425 4.95 -35.47 23.49
N LEU A 426 3.91 -34.64 23.27
CA LEU A 426 3.55 -34.17 21.93
C LEU A 426 4.69 -33.40 21.26
N SER A 427 5.37 -32.52 22.00
CA SER A 427 6.51 -31.75 21.48
C SER A 427 7.73 -32.60 21.14
N ASN A 428 7.92 -33.73 21.83
CA ASN A 428 9.00 -34.68 21.56
C ASN A 428 8.73 -35.44 20.26
N VAL A 429 7.51 -35.95 20.07
CA VAL A 429 7.18 -36.76 18.88
C VAL A 429 7.03 -35.93 17.60
N SER A 430 6.81 -34.61 17.73
CA SER A 430 6.66 -33.68 16.61
C SER A 430 7.98 -33.01 16.19
N GLU A 431 9.13 -33.63 16.44
CA GLU A 431 10.42 -33.06 16.07
C GLU A 431 10.50 -32.80 14.55
N GLY A 432 10.93 -31.60 14.18
CA GLY A 432 11.05 -31.19 12.78
C GLY A 432 9.74 -30.73 12.14
N PHE A 433 8.63 -30.66 12.88
CA PHE A 433 7.37 -30.09 12.41
C PHE A 433 7.38 -28.56 12.52
N SER A 434 6.83 -27.90 11.52
CA SER A 434 6.46 -26.48 11.55
C SER A 434 5.18 -26.26 12.38
N GLY A 435 4.88 -24.99 12.70
CA GLY A 435 3.65 -24.65 13.42
C GLY A 435 2.38 -25.04 12.65
N ALA A 436 2.38 -24.84 11.33
CA ALA A 436 1.29 -25.28 10.46
C ALA A 436 1.10 -26.81 10.47
N GLU A 437 2.18 -27.59 10.47
CA GLU A 437 2.08 -29.06 10.51
C GLU A 437 1.57 -29.56 11.87
N ILE A 438 1.94 -28.90 12.97
CA ILE A 438 1.37 -29.18 14.30
C ILE A 438 -0.14 -28.95 14.29
N GLU A 439 -0.59 -27.81 13.75
CA GLU A 439 -2.01 -27.51 13.60
C GLU A 439 -2.73 -28.58 12.75
N GLN A 440 -2.16 -28.95 11.61
CA GLN A 440 -2.76 -29.96 10.73
C GLN A 440 -2.80 -31.34 11.39
N ALA A 441 -1.81 -31.72 12.19
CA ALA A 441 -1.85 -32.98 12.94
C ALA A 441 -3.02 -33.01 13.95
N ILE A 442 -3.29 -31.90 14.65
CA ILE A 442 -4.45 -31.79 15.54
C ILE A 442 -5.75 -31.89 14.75
N ILE A 443 -5.85 -31.18 13.62
CA ILE A 443 -7.05 -31.21 12.76
C ILE A 443 -7.30 -32.63 12.22
N ALA A 444 -6.26 -33.32 11.75
CA ALA A 444 -6.36 -34.69 11.26
C ALA A 444 -6.84 -35.65 12.37
N ALA A 445 -6.30 -35.53 13.57
CA ALA A 445 -6.75 -36.29 14.74
C ALA A 445 -8.22 -36.03 15.08
N MET A 446 -8.69 -34.78 14.95
CA MET A 446 -10.10 -34.44 15.14
C MET A 446 -11.01 -35.10 14.12
N TYR A 447 -10.63 -35.09 12.84
CA TYR A 447 -11.42 -35.75 11.79
C TYR A 447 -11.52 -37.27 12.01
N GLU A 448 -10.41 -37.91 12.35
CA GLU A 448 -10.38 -39.35 12.61
C GLU A 448 -11.27 -39.74 13.78
N ALA A 449 -11.17 -39.02 14.90
CA ALA A 449 -12.00 -39.28 16.06
C ALA A 449 -13.49 -39.01 15.80
N PHE A 450 -13.79 -37.92 15.08
CA PHE A 450 -15.15 -37.56 14.71
C PHE A 450 -15.79 -38.61 13.78
N ALA A 451 -15.04 -39.15 12.82
CA ALA A 451 -15.51 -40.24 11.94
C ALA A 451 -15.84 -41.53 12.71
N GLN A 452 -15.32 -41.67 13.94
CA GLN A 452 -15.55 -42.79 14.84
C GLN A 452 -16.54 -42.44 15.98
N ASP A 453 -17.29 -41.34 15.85
CA ASP A 453 -18.27 -40.85 16.84
C ASP A 453 -17.70 -40.71 18.27
N ARG A 454 -16.43 -40.30 18.38
CA ARG A 454 -15.75 -40.08 19.66
C ARG A 454 -14.96 -38.79 19.69
N GLU A 455 -14.58 -38.39 20.90
CA GLU A 455 -13.69 -37.25 21.10
C GLU A 455 -12.23 -37.63 20.78
N PHE A 456 -11.46 -36.69 20.21
CA PHE A 456 -10.05 -36.93 19.89
C PHE A 456 -9.19 -36.94 21.15
N THR A 457 -8.22 -37.84 21.15
CA THR A 457 -7.30 -38.10 22.25
C THR A 457 -5.88 -37.75 21.84
N GLN A 458 -4.96 -37.74 22.81
CA GLN A 458 -3.55 -37.58 22.54
C GLN A 458 -3.00 -38.65 21.58
N LEU A 459 -3.51 -39.88 21.65
CA LEU A 459 -3.08 -40.97 20.78
C LEU A 459 -3.40 -40.70 19.32
N ASP A 460 -4.53 -40.07 19.04
CA ASP A 460 -4.92 -39.68 17.67
C ASP A 460 -3.96 -38.63 17.10
N ILE A 461 -3.56 -37.65 17.92
CA ILE A 461 -2.57 -36.63 17.53
C ILE A 461 -1.22 -37.31 17.24
N ILE A 462 -0.77 -38.21 18.11
CA ILE A 462 0.49 -38.94 17.91
C ILE A 462 0.43 -39.79 16.63
N ALA A 463 -0.70 -40.45 16.36
CA ALA A 463 -0.91 -41.22 15.13
C ALA A 463 -0.82 -40.32 13.89
N ALA A 464 -1.50 -39.17 13.91
CA ALA A 464 -1.46 -38.18 12.82
C ALA A 464 -0.05 -37.61 12.57
N ILE A 465 0.71 -37.36 13.64
CA ILE A 465 2.12 -36.94 13.53
C ILE A 465 2.95 -38.03 12.86
N LYS A 466 2.81 -39.30 13.30
CA LYS A 466 3.58 -40.42 12.74
C LYS A 466 3.24 -40.74 11.29
N SER A 467 2.01 -40.48 10.85
CA SER A 467 1.60 -40.66 9.45
C SER A 467 2.01 -39.51 8.53
N THR A 468 2.49 -38.40 9.09
CA THR A 468 2.89 -37.21 8.33
C THR A 468 4.40 -37.15 8.19
N LEU A 469 4.90 -37.03 6.96
CA LEU A 469 6.31 -36.77 6.71
C LEU A 469 6.56 -35.25 6.78
N PRO A 470 7.38 -34.75 7.73
CA PRO A 470 7.51 -33.32 7.94
C PRO A 470 8.28 -32.63 6.81
N LEU A 471 7.99 -31.34 6.61
CA LEU A 471 8.63 -30.44 5.66
C LEU A 471 10.15 -30.41 5.80
N SER A 472 10.64 -30.52 7.04
CA SER A 472 12.07 -30.61 7.35
C SER A 472 12.77 -31.79 6.66
N LYS A 473 12.05 -32.89 6.40
CA LYS A 473 12.55 -34.04 5.65
C LYS A 473 12.30 -33.90 4.15
N THR A 474 11.09 -33.50 3.75
CA THR A 474 10.74 -33.40 2.32
C THR A 474 11.51 -32.29 1.59
N MET A 475 11.91 -31.23 2.28
CA MET A 475 12.63 -30.08 1.73
C MET A 475 14.01 -29.87 2.35
N THR A 476 14.69 -30.97 2.75
CA THR A 476 15.96 -30.94 3.49
C THR A 476 17.00 -30.02 2.84
N GLU A 477 17.18 -30.12 1.52
CA GLU A 477 18.17 -29.31 0.77
C GLU A 477 17.87 -27.81 0.86
N GLN A 478 16.60 -27.43 0.66
CA GLN A 478 16.17 -26.03 0.68
C GLN A 478 16.24 -25.44 2.09
N VAL A 479 15.83 -26.22 3.10
CA VAL A 479 15.93 -25.83 4.51
C VAL A 479 17.39 -25.63 4.92
N THR A 480 18.27 -26.55 4.54
CA THR A 480 19.71 -26.46 4.85
C THR A 480 20.33 -25.24 4.18
N ALA A 481 20.09 -25.04 2.89
CA ALA A 481 20.60 -23.88 2.15
C ALA A 481 20.14 -22.55 2.76
N LEU A 482 18.87 -22.45 3.16
CA LEU A 482 18.33 -21.24 3.79
C LEU A 482 18.95 -20.98 5.16
N ARG A 483 19.13 -22.02 5.98
CA ARG A 483 19.79 -21.94 7.30
C ARG A 483 21.24 -21.48 7.16
N ASP A 484 22.00 -22.09 6.25
CA ASP A 484 23.39 -21.73 6.02
C ASP A 484 23.54 -20.29 5.54
N TRP A 485 22.63 -19.85 4.67
CA TRP A 485 22.58 -18.45 4.24
C TRP A 485 22.30 -17.51 5.42
N ALA A 486 21.33 -17.85 6.27
CA ALA A 486 20.85 -17.02 7.37
C ALA A 486 21.85 -16.86 8.52
N ARG A 487 22.62 -17.91 8.83
CA ARG A 487 23.57 -17.94 9.97
C ARG A 487 24.48 -16.72 10.07
N GLN A 488 24.91 -16.17 8.94
CA GLN A 488 25.84 -15.04 8.90
C GLN A 488 25.18 -13.70 8.51
N ARG A 489 23.90 -13.71 8.13
CA ARG A 489 23.27 -12.59 7.40
C ARG A 489 21.95 -12.11 7.97
N ALA A 490 21.29 -12.91 8.81
CA ALA A 490 19.99 -12.58 9.39
C ALA A 490 20.02 -12.76 10.91
N ARG A 491 19.24 -11.93 11.61
CA ARG A 491 19.01 -12.07 13.04
C ARG A 491 18.07 -13.25 13.29
N PRO A 492 18.40 -14.18 14.19
CA PRO A 492 17.47 -15.26 14.54
C PRO A 492 16.23 -14.69 15.23
N ALA A 493 15.06 -15.22 14.87
CA ALA A 493 13.80 -14.84 15.50
C ALA A 493 13.55 -15.53 16.85
N ALA A 494 14.17 -16.69 17.08
CA ALA A 494 14.06 -17.46 18.32
C ALA A 494 15.23 -17.17 19.27
N ALA A 495 14.95 -17.12 20.59
CA ALA A 495 15.93 -16.79 21.63
C ALA A 495 17.08 -17.80 21.72
N SER A 496 16.75 -19.11 21.68
CA SER A 496 17.76 -20.17 21.82
C SER A 496 18.83 -20.11 20.73
N VAL A 497 18.45 -19.75 19.50
CA VAL A 497 19.40 -19.65 18.36
C VAL A 497 20.26 -18.39 18.47
N ALA A 498 19.71 -17.30 19.00
CA ALA A 498 20.45 -16.06 19.25
C ALA A 498 21.55 -16.24 20.30
N GLU A 499 21.29 -17.03 21.35
CA GLU A 499 22.27 -17.33 22.39
C GLU A 499 23.44 -18.15 21.84
N TYR A 500 23.19 -19.19 21.03
CA TYR A 500 24.26 -19.95 20.37
C TYR A 500 25.14 -19.10 19.48
N GLN A 501 24.56 -18.21 18.66
CA GLN A 501 25.35 -17.33 17.80
C GLN A 501 26.16 -16.32 18.59
N ARG A 502 25.65 -15.79 19.72
CA ARG A 502 26.41 -14.87 20.59
C ARG A 502 27.57 -15.53 21.33
N LEU A 503 27.58 -16.86 21.45
CA LEU A 503 28.66 -17.62 22.10
C LEU A 503 29.78 -18.03 21.13
N GLU A 504 29.53 -17.99 19.82
CA GLU A 504 30.52 -18.30 18.77
C GLU A 504 31.32 -17.07 18.29
N PHE A 505 30.96 -15.86 18.74
CA PHE A 505 31.69 -14.59 18.55
C PHE A 505 32.18 -14.06 19.89
#